data_AF-A0A7Y3IAM1-F1
#
_entry.id   AF-A0A7Y3IAM1-F1
#
_cell.length_a   1.000
_cell.length_b   1.000
_cell.length_c   1.000
_cell.angle_alpha   90.00
_cell.angle_beta   90.00
_cell.angle_gamma   90.00
#
_symmetry.space_group_name_H-M   'P 1'
#
loop_
_entity.id
_entity.type
_entity.pdbx_description
1 polymer ?
#
loop_
_entity_poly.entity_id
_entity_poly.type
_entity_poly.pdbx_seq_one_letter_code
_entity_poly.pdbx_strand_id
1 'polypeptide(L)'
;MAEPTALVVRFQDENTKDTTVDKVILEIDGTPVEKTSAPYSFPLENAGTGTLRFEKKGLFPYHFPVEVKQTGDDFTLTFANAARDRPRMAQLVKVTASAGGDSKSQNLLTFTLRKPREVVLLTAHDYSGGAIYRIFGVTRMRDLARQGLIDDNTVITFFECDTGQRSHWVLGRSKVKTARHAIKTGWCQMSEELVGTVAPDLKKHPGEGAIGITHIYRYLEDVGRARKGTVVEFSIWSHSWVEGPILFNTNQRDDYRWGGKKQDERDPQDHDARFLKDFNDTNMPHRKDFKAAFAPDPFVRIWGCLVMPIYRKAINRARKARRDTQLLRLTDEERQGYFNLRRFPDTPIGVRELLKEEGYRANYMYQLSKVIGAPVWGSPPGTGSDYLISGRRYWMYVPEYEMKLRREQRVKVKKYFYNELNYLKKHMGWTFSSDWYLKYSA
;
A
#
# COMPACT_ATOMS: atom_id res chain seq x y z
N MET A 1 -39.59 28.02 -19.28
CA MET A 1 -38.62 26.90 -19.23
C MET A 1 -38.80 26.22 -17.89
N ALA A 2 -38.88 24.89 -17.84
CA ALA A 2 -38.92 24.17 -16.57
C ALA A 2 -37.64 24.44 -15.78
N GLU A 3 -37.74 24.55 -14.46
CA GLU A 3 -36.54 24.67 -13.62
C GLU A 3 -35.70 23.37 -13.71
N PRO A 4 -34.37 23.47 -13.80
CA PRO A 4 -33.50 22.30 -13.89
C PRO A 4 -33.58 21.46 -12.61
N THR A 5 -33.55 20.13 -12.76
CA THR A 5 -33.47 19.22 -11.61
C THR A 5 -32.23 19.53 -10.77
N ALA A 6 -32.39 19.72 -9.47
CA ALA A 6 -31.26 19.99 -8.58
C ALA A 6 -30.61 18.69 -8.06
N LEU A 7 -29.29 18.71 -7.87
CA LEU A 7 -28.56 17.81 -6.98
C LEU A 7 -28.39 18.48 -5.61
N VAL A 8 -28.89 17.84 -4.56
CA VAL A 8 -28.64 18.24 -3.17
C VAL A 8 -27.70 17.24 -2.53
N VAL A 9 -26.55 17.71 -2.07
CA VAL A 9 -25.57 16.88 -1.34
C VAL A 9 -25.70 17.12 0.15
N ARG A 10 -25.84 16.04 0.93
CA ARG A 10 -25.96 16.05 2.39
C ARG A 10 -24.86 15.20 3.01
N PHE A 11 -24.39 15.59 4.18
CA PHE A 11 -23.42 14.82 4.95
C PHE A 11 -23.97 14.51 6.32
N GLN A 12 -23.77 13.27 6.75
CA GLN A 12 -24.15 12.77 8.07
C GLN A 12 -22.94 12.14 8.76
N ASP A 13 -22.91 12.16 10.08
CA ASP A 13 -21.96 11.37 10.85
C ASP A 13 -22.44 9.92 11.03
N GLU A 14 -21.67 9.13 11.77
CA GLU A 14 -21.97 7.73 12.08
C GLU A 14 -23.25 7.53 12.92
N ASN A 15 -23.75 8.58 13.55
CA ASN A 15 -24.99 8.60 14.33
C ASN A 15 -26.16 9.20 13.52
N THR A 16 -26.01 9.34 12.20
CA THR A 16 -26.99 9.92 11.27
C THR A 16 -27.30 11.40 11.52
N LYS A 17 -26.48 12.08 12.34
CA LYS A 17 -26.62 13.52 12.59
C LYS A 17 -26.01 14.30 11.44
N ASP A 18 -26.68 15.36 11.03
CA ASP A 18 -26.16 16.25 9.98
C ASP A 18 -24.84 16.88 10.38
N THR A 19 -23.93 16.88 9.43
CA THR A 19 -22.64 17.54 9.52
C THR A 19 -22.39 18.36 8.27
N THR A 20 -21.49 19.32 8.36
CA THR A 20 -20.96 20.06 7.23
C THR A 20 -19.58 19.54 6.81
N VAL A 21 -19.21 19.92 5.59
CA VAL A 21 -17.87 19.84 5.02
C VAL A 21 -17.42 21.26 4.65
N ASP A 22 -16.14 21.47 4.42
CA ASP A 22 -15.61 22.82 4.14
C ASP A 22 -15.92 23.25 2.71
N LYS A 23 -15.99 22.28 1.79
CA LYS A 23 -16.16 22.53 0.36
C LYS A 23 -16.76 21.34 -0.37
N VAL A 24 -17.67 21.61 -1.30
CA VAL A 24 -18.20 20.64 -2.28
C VAL A 24 -18.06 21.25 -3.67
N ILE A 25 -17.52 20.46 -4.60
CA ILE A 25 -17.34 20.86 -6.00
C ILE A 25 -18.05 19.84 -6.87
N LEU A 26 -18.95 20.30 -7.74
CA LEU A 26 -19.48 19.50 -8.83
C LEU A 26 -18.93 20.06 -10.14
N GLU A 27 -18.26 19.22 -10.91
CA GLU A 27 -17.77 19.57 -12.24
C GLU A 27 -18.42 18.63 -13.24
N ILE A 28 -19.22 19.19 -14.16
CA ILE A 28 -19.78 18.46 -15.31
C ILE A 28 -19.19 19.11 -16.56
N ASP A 29 -18.66 18.30 -17.47
CA ASP A 29 -18.07 18.74 -18.75
C ASP A 29 -17.04 19.88 -18.60
N GLY A 30 -16.19 19.80 -17.57
CA GLY A 30 -15.07 20.72 -17.36
C GLY A 30 -15.41 22.03 -16.63
N THR A 31 -16.67 22.25 -16.24
CA THR A 31 -17.08 23.48 -15.54
C THR A 31 -17.30 23.22 -14.04
N PRO A 32 -16.35 23.59 -13.16
CA PRO A 32 -16.49 23.37 -11.73
C PRO A 32 -17.42 24.40 -11.08
N VAL A 33 -18.42 23.93 -10.35
CA VAL A 33 -19.28 24.71 -9.47
C VAL A 33 -18.94 24.37 -8.03
N GLU A 34 -18.61 25.39 -7.24
CA GLU A 34 -18.18 25.23 -5.85
C GLU A 34 -19.23 25.76 -4.86
N LYS A 35 -19.39 25.05 -3.74
CA LYS A 35 -20.21 25.46 -2.59
C LYS A 35 -19.41 25.25 -1.30
N THR A 36 -19.31 26.29 -0.48
CA THR A 36 -18.56 26.29 0.80
C THR A 36 -19.46 26.27 2.03
N SER A 37 -20.79 26.33 1.85
CA SER A 37 -21.76 26.25 2.94
C SER A 37 -23.00 25.47 2.52
N ALA A 38 -23.66 24.83 3.51
CA ALA A 38 -24.92 24.15 3.30
C ALA A 38 -26.08 25.16 3.10
N PRO A 39 -27.12 24.82 2.32
CA PRO A 39 -27.28 23.57 1.57
C PRO A 39 -26.39 23.51 0.32
N TYR A 40 -25.75 22.36 0.08
CA TYR A 40 -24.93 22.13 -1.11
C TYR A 40 -25.83 21.69 -2.28
N SER A 41 -26.45 22.68 -2.94
CA SER A 41 -27.37 22.46 -4.07
C SER A 41 -26.73 22.90 -5.39
N PHE A 42 -26.86 22.07 -6.42
CA PHE A 42 -26.31 22.29 -7.75
C PHE A 42 -27.41 22.09 -8.81
N PRO A 43 -27.66 23.08 -9.69
CA PRO A 43 -28.53 22.85 -10.83
C PRO A 43 -27.86 21.86 -11.80
N LEU A 44 -28.59 20.84 -12.25
CA LEU A 44 -28.14 19.94 -13.31
C LEU A 44 -28.73 20.44 -14.63
N GLU A 45 -27.93 21.12 -15.42
CA GLU A 45 -28.37 21.79 -16.64
C GLU A 45 -28.07 20.98 -17.91
N ASN A 46 -27.05 20.11 -17.85
CA ASN A 46 -26.58 19.32 -18.97
C ASN A 46 -26.33 17.86 -18.56
N ALA A 47 -26.56 16.94 -19.50
CA ALA A 47 -26.11 15.57 -19.39
C ALA A 47 -24.63 15.49 -19.76
N GLY A 48 -23.88 14.64 -19.08
CA GLY A 48 -22.43 14.57 -19.26
C GLY A 48 -21.74 13.72 -18.21
N THR A 49 -20.42 13.68 -18.31
CA THR A 49 -19.56 13.04 -17.30
C THR A 49 -18.84 14.10 -16.48
N GLY A 50 -18.53 13.77 -15.24
CA GLY A 50 -17.98 14.76 -14.34
C GLY A 50 -17.34 14.19 -13.10
N THR A 51 -17.02 15.09 -12.18
CA THR A 51 -16.51 14.75 -10.85
C THR A 51 -17.31 15.44 -9.77
N LEU A 52 -17.62 14.71 -8.70
CA LEU A 52 -18.10 15.26 -7.45
C LEU A 52 -16.97 15.16 -6.42
N ARG A 53 -16.58 16.30 -5.84
CA ARG A 53 -15.49 16.38 -4.87
C ARG A 53 -16.00 17.02 -3.59
N PHE A 54 -15.52 16.56 -2.45
CA PHE A 54 -15.73 17.28 -1.19
C PHE A 54 -14.53 17.16 -0.24
N GLU A 55 -14.34 18.21 0.53
CA GLU A 55 -13.20 18.39 1.42
C GLU A 55 -13.68 18.77 2.82
N LYS A 56 -13.04 18.16 3.83
CA LYS A 56 -13.21 18.53 5.22
C LYS A 56 -11.86 18.40 5.92
N LYS A 57 -11.45 19.43 6.64
CA LYS A 57 -10.17 19.49 7.35
C LYS A 57 -10.01 18.26 8.24
N GLY A 58 -8.87 17.60 8.10
CA GLY A 58 -8.54 16.38 8.82
C GLY A 58 -9.14 15.10 8.24
N LEU A 59 -10.02 15.17 7.23
CA LEU A 59 -10.49 14.02 6.47
C LEU A 59 -9.71 13.84 5.16
N PHE A 60 -9.93 12.70 4.51
CA PHE A 60 -9.48 12.47 3.14
C PHE A 60 -10.29 13.36 2.16
N PRO A 61 -9.68 13.95 1.11
CA PRO A 61 -10.41 14.65 0.05
C PRO A 61 -11.10 13.63 -0.87
N TYR A 62 -12.43 13.55 -0.83
CA TYR A 62 -13.17 12.54 -1.56
C TYR A 62 -13.52 13.01 -2.94
N HIS A 63 -13.05 12.30 -3.97
CA HIS A 63 -13.34 12.59 -5.37
C HIS A 63 -14.12 11.41 -5.94
N PHE A 64 -15.22 11.63 -6.65
CA PHE A 64 -16.00 10.56 -7.23
C PHE A 64 -16.34 10.90 -8.68
N PRO A 65 -16.07 10.01 -9.64
CA PRO A 65 -16.53 10.21 -11.00
C PRO A 65 -18.06 10.02 -11.04
N VAL A 66 -18.76 10.93 -11.70
CA VAL A 66 -20.22 10.97 -11.82
C VAL A 66 -20.66 11.07 -13.28
N GLU A 67 -21.88 10.65 -13.55
CA GLU A 67 -22.54 10.72 -14.86
C GLU A 67 -23.95 11.29 -14.65
N VAL A 68 -24.27 12.38 -15.35
CA VAL A 68 -25.59 13.00 -15.37
C VAL A 68 -26.31 12.57 -16.65
N LYS A 69 -27.49 11.98 -16.50
CA LYS A 69 -28.35 11.55 -17.61
C LYS A 69 -29.60 12.40 -17.67
N GLN A 70 -29.97 12.81 -18.87
CA GLN A 70 -31.24 13.48 -19.13
C GLN A 70 -32.30 12.46 -19.54
N THR A 71 -33.53 12.60 -19.05
CA THR A 71 -34.69 11.81 -19.45
C THR A 71 -35.92 12.72 -19.50
N GLY A 72 -36.28 13.15 -20.71
CA GLY A 72 -37.23 14.26 -20.87
C GLY A 72 -36.64 15.55 -20.31
N ASP A 73 -37.38 16.22 -19.42
CA ASP A 73 -36.96 17.45 -18.74
C ASP A 73 -36.21 17.18 -17.41
N ASP A 74 -36.08 15.91 -17.01
CA ASP A 74 -35.43 15.52 -15.76
C ASP A 74 -33.96 15.14 -15.95
N PHE A 75 -33.11 15.53 -15.00
CA PHE A 75 -31.73 15.07 -14.91
C PHE A 75 -31.53 14.13 -13.73
N THR A 76 -30.85 13.01 -13.95
CA THR A 76 -30.49 12.02 -12.91
C THR A 76 -28.99 11.92 -12.81
N LEU A 77 -28.44 12.14 -11.62
CA LEU A 77 -27.03 11.89 -11.34
C LEU A 77 -26.83 10.42 -10.99
N THR A 78 -25.75 9.82 -11.46
CA THR A 78 -25.27 8.51 -11.03
C THR A 78 -23.76 8.56 -10.84
N PHE A 79 -23.19 7.61 -10.09
CA PHE A 79 -21.74 7.43 -10.09
C PHE A 79 -21.32 6.83 -11.43
N ALA A 80 -20.30 7.39 -12.07
CA ALA A 80 -19.83 6.95 -13.39
C ALA A 80 -19.45 5.46 -13.32
N ASN A 81 -19.68 4.74 -14.42
CA ASN A 81 -19.70 3.27 -14.42
C ASN A 81 -20.75 2.72 -13.44
N ALA A 82 -22.01 3.16 -13.55
CA ALA A 82 -23.11 2.80 -12.65
C ALA A 82 -23.36 1.27 -12.50
N ALA A 83 -22.90 0.46 -13.47
CA ALA A 83 -22.89 -0.99 -13.36
C ALA A 83 -21.84 -1.51 -12.37
N ARG A 84 -20.73 -0.79 -12.17
CA ARG A 84 -19.57 -1.27 -11.42
C ARG A 84 -19.52 -0.80 -9.99
N ASP A 85 -19.55 0.45 -9.55
CA ASP A 85 -19.27 0.67 -8.12
C ASP A 85 -19.79 2.01 -7.53
N ARG A 86 -21.00 2.01 -6.93
CA ARG A 86 -21.45 3.10 -6.06
C ARG A 86 -20.78 2.99 -4.69
N PRO A 87 -20.24 4.07 -4.09
CA PRO A 87 -19.63 3.99 -2.77
C PRO A 87 -20.68 3.61 -1.71
N ARG A 88 -20.33 2.71 -0.78
CA ARG A 88 -21.27 2.27 0.28
C ARG A 88 -21.64 3.39 1.22
N MET A 89 -20.68 4.27 1.51
CA MET A 89 -20.89 5.49 2.29
C MET A 89 -21.87 6.48 1.66
N ALA A 90 -22.29 6.30 0.40
CA ALA A 90 -23.25 7.18 -0.26
C ALA A 90 -24.62 6.52 -0.48
N GLN A 91 -25.67 7.30 -0.27
CA GLN A 91 -27.05 6.97 -0.59
C GLN A 91 -27.61 8.04 -1.52
N LEU A 92 -27.99 7.63 -2.73
CA LEU A 92 -28.63 8.49 -3.72
C LEU A 92 -30.09 8.10 -3.84
N VAL A 93 -30.99 9.07 -3.66
CA VAL A 93 -32.43 8.90 -3.82
C VAL A 93 -33.00 10.05 -4.65
N LYS A 94 -33.97 9.76 -5.52
CA LYS A 94 -34.78 10.80 -6.18
C LYS A 94 -35.91 11.17 -5.22
N VAL A 95 -36.05 12.45 -4.92
CA VAL A 95 -37.06 12.97 -4.00
C VAL A 95 -37.93 13.95 -4.77
N THR A 96 -39.24 13.89 -4.54
CA THR A 96 -40.18 14.88 -5.06
C THR A 96 -40.62 15.74 -3.89
N ALA A 97 -40.26 17.02 -3.91
CA ALA A 97 -40.73 17.97 -2.91
C ALA A 97 -42.06 18.57 -3.40
N SER A 98 -43.12 18.41 -2.61
CA SER A 98 -44.43 19.01 -2.86
C SER A 98 -44.62 20.16 -1.89
N ALA A 99 -44.28 21.39 -2.30
CA ALA A 99 -44.56 22.59 -1.53
C ALA A 99 -45.39 23.54 -2.41
N GLY A 100 -46.68 23.70 -2.11
CA GLY A 100 -47.53 24.72 -2.74
C GLY A 100 -48.14 24.38 -4.11
N GLY A 101 -48.22 23.10 -4.51
CA GLY A 101 -48.89 22.68 -5.75
C GLY A 101 -47.95 22.34 -6.91
N ASP A 102 -46.71 22.82 -6.88
CA ASP A 102 -45.66 22.46 -7.85
C ASP A 102 -44.74 21.39 -7.25
N SER A 103 -44.77 20.18 -7.82
CA SER A 103 -43.86 19.11 -7.45
C SER A 103 -42.54 19.25 -8.20
N LYS A 104 -41.43 19.49 -7.47
CA LYS A 104 -40.09 19.54 -8.08
C LYS A 104 -39.31 18.29 -7.74
N SER A 105 -38.75 17.65 -8.77
CA SER A 105 -37.86 16.50 -8.62
C SER A 105 -36.46 16.99 -8.21
N GLN A 106 -35.80 16.27 -7.31
CA GLN A 106 -34.41 16.52 -6.92
C GLN A 106 -33.66 15.21 -6.69
N ASN A 107 -32.35 15.22 -6.96
CA ASN A 107 -31.43 14.15 -6.61
C ASN A 107 -30.85 14.43 -5.22
N LEU A 108 -31.24 13.67 -4.20
CA LEU A 108 -30.66 13.78 -2.86
C LEU A 108 -29.54 12.74 -2.70
N LEU A 109 -28.30 13.22 -2.59
CA LEU A 109 -27.11 12.40 -2.36
C LEU A 109 -26.62 12.62 -0.93
N THR A 110 -26.74 11.60 -0.08
CA THR A 110 -26.29 11.64 1.31
C THR A 110 -25.01 10.83 1.49
N PHE A 111 -23.97 11.41 2.09
CA PHE A 111 -22.75 10.71 2.49
C PHE A 111 -22.69 10.53 4.01
N THR A 112 -22.39 9.32 4.48
CA THR A 112 -22.08 9.03 5.89
C THR A 112 -20.57 9.09 6.11
N LEU A 113 -20.10 10.12 6.81
CA LEU A 113 -18.69 10.36 7.12
C LEU A 113 -18.32 9.73 8.47
N ARG A 114 -17.16 9.08 8.52
CA ARG A 114 -16.57 8.51 9.74
C ARG A 114 -15.16 9.05 9.99
N LYS A 115 -14.58 8.67 11.13
CA LYS A 115 -13.16 8.92 11.40
C LYS A 115 -12.30 8.39 10.23
N PRO A 116 -11.39 9.22 9.69
CA PRO A 116 -10.63 8.85 8.51
C PRO A 116 -9.64 7.74 8.83
N ARG A 117 -9.62 6.73 7.96
CA ARG A 117 -8.67 5.61 8.01
C ARG A 117 -8.15 5.38 6.60
N GLU A 118 -6.88 5.04 6.50
CA GLU A 118 -6.24 4.79 5.22
C GLU A 118 -5.31 3.58 5.26
N VAL A 119 -5.39 2.79 4.20
CA VAL A 119 -4.49 1.69 3.89
C VAL A 119 -3.70 2.08 2.65
N VAL A 120 -2.37 2.19 2.77
CA VAL A 120 -1.48 2.54 1.66
C VAL A 120 -0.77 1.28 1.17
N LEU A 121 -0.95 0.95 -0.12
CA LEU A 121 -0.43 -0.26 -0.76
C LEU A 121 0.45 0.12 -1.95
N LEU A 122 1.74 -0.19 -1.89
CA LEU A 122 2.70 0.00 -2.97
C LEU A 122 3.01 -1.33 -3.65
N THR A 123 2.95 -1.38 -4.98
CA THR A 123 3.27 -2.58 -5.76
C THR A 123 4.33 -2.26 -6.80
N ALA A 124 5.45 -2.98 -6.72
CA ALA A 124 6.60 -2.83 -7.62
C ALA A 124 6.35 -3.40 -9.02
N HIS A 125 7.31 -3.16 -9.92
CA HIS A 125 7.45 -3.82 -11.21
C HIS A 125 8.49 -4.96 -11.13
N ASP A 126 8.28 -6.05 -11.86
CA ASP A 126 9.21 -7.17 -11.95
C ASP A 126 9.80 -7.31 -13.36
N TYR A 127 10.95 -6.67 -13.59
CA TYR A 127 11.68 -6.74 -14.86
C TYR A 127 12.11 -8.17 -15.25
N SER A 128 12.25 -9.08 -14.28
CA SER A 128 12.65 -10.47 -14.57
C SER A 128 11.48 -11.34 -15.04
N GLY A 129 10.25 -10.82 -14.98
CA GLY A 129 9.05 -11.55 -15.38
C GLY A 129 8.81 -12.78 -14.50
N GLY A 130 8.22 -12.61 -13.33
CA GLY A 130 7.86 -13.73 -12.45
C GLY A 130 6.72 -13.43 -11.48
N ALA A 131 6.60 -12.17 -11.05
CA ALA A 131 5.55 -11.71 -10.17
C ALA A 131 4.74 -10.55 -10.74
N ILE A 132 3.44 -10.59 -10.43
CA ILE A 132 2.53 -9.47 -10.64
C ILE A 132 2.15 -8.95 -9.25
N TYR A 133 2.95 -8.03 -8.70
CA TYR A 133 2.82 -7.58 -7.31
C TYR A 133 1.46 -6.94 -7.02
N ARG A 134 0.82 -6.37 -8.04
CA ARG A 134 -0.57 -5.87 -7.99
C ARG A 134 -1.56 -6.88 -7.43
N ILE A 135 -1.40 -8.17 -7.76
CA ILE A 135 -2.31 -9.22 -7.28
C ILE A 135 -2.26 -9.33 -5.75
N PHE A 136 -1.09 -9.14 -5.12
CA PHE A 136 -0.95 -9.23 -3.66
C PHE A 136 -1.62 -8.05 -2.96
N GLY A 137 -1.40 -6.83 -3.45
CA GLY A 137 -2.07 -5.65 -2.91
C GLY A 137 -3.58 -5.76 -3.01
N VAL A 138 -4.10 -6.15 -4.19
CA VAL A 138 -5.54 -6.36 -4.40
C VAL A 138 -6.10 -7.49 -3.54
N THR A 139 -5.33 -8.56 -3.31
CA THR A 139 -5.74 -9.64 -2.41
C THR A 139 -5.83 -9.14 -0.97
N ARG A 140 -4.83 -8.39 -0.49
CA ARG A 140 -4.85 -7.79 0.85
C ARG A 140 -6.03 -6.85 1.06
N MET A 141 -6.30 -5.98 0.09
CA MET A 141 -7.47 -5.10 0.07
C MET A 141 -8.77 -5.89 0.31
N ARG A 142 -8.95 -7.02 -0.38
CA ARG A 142 -10.14 -7.90 -0.21
C ARG A 142 -10.17 -8.61 1.13
N ASP A 143 -9.03 -9.10 1.61
CA ASP A 143 -8.95 -9.81 2.88
C ASP A 143 -9.29 -8.89 4.05
N LEU A 144 -8.80 -7.65 4.03
CA LEU A 144 -9.16 -6.61 5.00
C LEU A 144 -10.68 -6.39 5.06
N ALA A 145 -11.33 -6.25 3.90
CA ALA A 145 -12.78 -6.10 3.82
C ALA A 145 -13.53 -7.34 4.33
N ARG A 146 -13.11 -8.54 3.89
CA ARG A 146 -13.74 -9.81 4.27
C ARG A 146 -13.63 -10.09 5.78
N GLN A 147 -12.54 -9.67 6.40
CA GLN A 147 -12.30 -9.81 7.83
C GLN A 147 -12.95 -8.70 8.67
N GLY A 148 -13.59 -7.71 8.04
CA GLY A 148 -14.20 -6.58 8.76
C GLY A 148 -13.18 -5.64 9.42
N LEU A 149 -11.93 -5.63 8.93
CA LEU A 149 -10.86 -4.78 9.49
C LEU A 149 -10.91 -3.34 8.98
N ILE A 150 -11.68 -3.10 7.92
CA ILE A 150 -11.93 -1.81 7.30
C ILE A 150 -13.44 -1.60 7.15
N ASP A 151 -13.85 -0.33 7.03
CA ASP A 151 -15.24 0.08 6.89
C ASP A 151 -15.48 0.85 5.58
N ASP A 152 -16.72 1.31 5.38
CA ASP A 152 -17.16 1.98 4.16
C ASP A 152 -16.49 3.35 3.92
N ASN A 153 -15.81 3.93 4.93
CA ASN A 153 -15.08 5.19 4.86
C ASN A 153 -13.56 4.98 4.81
N THR A 154 -13.08 3.74 4.93
CA THR A 154 -11.64 3.47 4.84
C THR A 154 -11.18 3.63 3.40
N VAL A 155 -10.21 4.52 3.20
CA VAL A 155 -9.61 4.75 1.88
C VAL A 155 -8.46 3.77 1.67
N ILE A 156 -8.46 3.12 0.51
CA ILE A 156 -7.35 2.30 0.05
C ILE A 156 -6.60 3.11 -1.02
N THR A 157 -5.36 3.48 -0.72
CA THR A 157 -4.47 4.19 -1.62
C THR A 157 -3.51 3.19 -2.24
N PHE A 158 -3.61 3.00 -3.55
CA PHE A 158 -2.72 2.15 -4.33
C PHE A 158 -1.71 2.98 -5.08
N PHE A 159 -0.44 2.59 -4.97
CA PHE A 159 0.64 3.06 -5.83
C PHE A 159 1.15 1.91 -6.69
N GLU A 160 1.16 2.12 -8.00
CA GLU A 160 1.45 1.08 -8.98
C GLU A 160 2.65 1.46 -9.84
N CYS A 161 3.79 0.82 -9.60
CA CYS A 161 5.00 1.06 -10.38
C CYS A 161 4.83 0.67 -11.85
N ASP A 162 3.97 -0.31 -12.17
CA ASP A 162 3.72 -0.72 -13.57
C ASP A 162 3.10 0.41 -14.41
N THR A 163 2.19 1.20 -13.82
CA THR A 163 1.48 2.26 -14.56
C THR A 163 1.96 3.67 -14.20
N GLY A 164 2.74 3.81 -13.13
CA GLY A 164 3.08 5.10 -12.54
C GLY A 164 1.94 5.74 -11.76
N GLN A 165 0.80 5.06 -11.60
CA GLN A 165 -0.42 5.70 -11.08
C GLN A 165 -0.57 5.56 -9.56
N ARG A 166 -1.22 6.57 -8.98
CA ARG A 166 -1.88 6.49 -7.68
C ARG A 166 -3.37 6.43 -7.89
N SER A 167 -4.03 5.47 -7.25
CA SER A 167 -5.49 5.37 -7.24
C SER A 167 -6.04 5.29 -5.82
N HIS A 168 -7.22 5.85 -5.61
CA HIS A 168 -7.90 5.84 -4.32
C HIS A 168 -9.21 5.10 -4.43
N TRP A 169 -9.51 4.27 -3.43
CA TRP A 169 -10.68 3.39 -3.44
C TRP A 169 -11.38 3.37 -2.10
N VAL A 170 -12.69 3.16 -2.11
CA VAL A 170 -13.51 2.87 -0.92
C VAL A 170 -14.38 1.66 -1.18
N LEU A 171 -15.05 1.11 -0.16
CA LEU A 171 -15.98 0.01 -0.38
C LEU A 171 -17.16 0.44 -1.27
N GLY A 172 -17.45 -0.37 -2.28
CA GLY A 172 -18.55 -0.21 -3.23
C GLY A 172 -19.73 -1.17 -2.96
N ARG A 173 -20.91 -0.84 -3.47
CA ARG A 173 -22.16 -1.61 -3.27
C ARG A 173 -22.33 -2.81 -4.22
N SER A 174 -21.65 -2.81 -5.36
CA SER A 174 -21.97 -3.74 -6.46
C SER A 174 -21.27 -5.10 -6.38
N LYS A 175 -21.77 -6.06 -7.18
CA LYS A 175 -21.22 -7.42 -7.39
C LYS A 175 -21.03 -7.78 -8.88
N VAL A 176 -20.50 -6.90 -9.71
CA VAL A 176 -19.99 -7.17 -11.07
C VAL A 176 -18.62 -7.90 -11.14
N LYS A 177 -18.38 -8.69 -12.18
CA LYS A 177 -17.08 -9.29 -12.52
C LYS A 177 -16.38 -8.45 -13.60
N THR A 178 -15.09 -8.14 -13.47
CA THR A 178 -14.30 -7.54 -14.54
C THR A 178 -13.35 -8.57 -15.18
N ALA A 179 -13.16 -8.48 -16.50
CA ALA A 179 -12.46 -9.48 -17.30
C ALA A 179 -10.93 -9.46 -17.19
N ARG A 180 -10.33 -8.33 -16.75
CA ARG A 180 -8.86 -8.17 -16.63
C ARG A 180 -8.40 -8.23 -15.17
N HIS A 181 -8.33 -9.42 -14.56
CA HIS A 181 -7.84 -9.68 -13.18
C HIS A 181 -8.87 -9.61 -12.03
N ALA A 182 -10.16 -9.80 -12.36
CA ALA A 182 -11.26 -10.22 -11.48
C ALA A 182 -11.15 -9.83 -9.99
N ILE A 183 -11.20 -8.52 -9.73
CA ILE A 183 -11.84 -7.99 -8.53
C ILE A 183 -13.31 -8.41 -8.61
N LYS A 184 -13.72 -9.32 -7.73
CA LYS A 184 -15.15 -9.48 -7.44
C LYS A 184 -15.53 -8.16 -6.76
N THR A 185 -16.16 -7.29 -7.53
CA THR A 185 -16.57 -5.92 -7.16
C THR A 185 -17.28 -5.84 -5.82
N GLY A 186 -17.28 -4.59 -5.34
CA GLY A 186 -17.44 -4.21 -3.95
C GLY A 186 -16.50 -3.04 -3.63
N TRP A 187 -16.03 -2.29 -4.63
CA TRP A 187 -14.96 -1.30 -4.49
C TRP A 187 -15.16 -0.11 -5.44
N CYS A 188 -15.44 1.07 -4.91
CA CYS A 188 -15.57 2.29 -5.70
C CYS A 188 -14.22 2.98 -5.85
N GLN A 189 -13.75 3.15 -7.10
CA GLN A 189 -12.59 3.99 -7.39
C GLN A 189 -13.01 5.46 -7.32
N MET A 190 -12.32 6.20 -6.46
CA MET A 190 -12.52 7.63 -6.23
C MET A 190 -11.75 8.46 -7.25
N SER A 191 -10.47 8.14 -7.42
CA SER A 191 -9.60 8.85 -8.34
C SER A 191 -8.46 7.96 -8.83
N GLU A 192 -7.85 8.43 -9.90
CA GLU A 192 -6.63 7.88 -10.50
C GLU A 192 -5.83 9.05 -11.06
N GLU A 193 -4.54 9.09 -10.77
CA GLU A 193 -3.65 10.12 -11.30
C GLU A 193 -2.25 9.55 -11.50
N LEU A 194 -1.50 10.15 -12.41
CA LEU A 194 -0.09 9.83 -12.60
C LEU A 194 0.72 10.40 -11.43
N VAL A 195 1.62 9.59 -10.87
CA VAL A 195 2.60 10.00 -9.87
C VAL A 195 3.95 10.21 -10.54
N GLY A 196 4.55 11.35 -10.25
CA GLY A 196 5.71 11.82 -11.00
C GLY A 196 5.29 12.65 -12.21
N THR A 197 6.23 12.90 -13.13
CA THR A 197 6.00 13.71 -14.33
C THR A 197 5.81 12.88 -15.59
N VAL A 198 6.18 11.60 -15.55
CA VAL A 198 6.09 10.68 -16.69
C VAL A 198 5.63 9.30 -16.27
N ALA A 199 4.95 8.60 -17.18
CA ALA A 199 4.68 7.17 -17.02
C ALA A 199 5.99 6.37 -17.18
N PRO A 200 6.18 5.27 -16.43
CA PRO A 200 7.41 4.51 -16.45
C PRO A 200 7.59 3.71 -17.75
N ASP A 201 8.82 3.68 -18.30
CA ASP A 201 9.20 2.75 -19.37
C ASP A 201 9.62 1.39 -18.79
N LEU A 202 8.65 0.46 -18.76
CA LEU A 202 8.83 -0.89 -18.24
C LEU A 202 9.73 -1.80 -19.11
N LYS A 203 10.17 -1.37 -20.29
CA LYS A 203 11.07 -2.18 -21.16
C LYS A 203 12.54 -1.88 -20.93
N LYS A 204 12.85 -0.71 -20.37
CA LYS A 204 14.23 -0.24 -20.20
C LYS A 204 14.47 0.14 -18.75
N HIS A 205 14.27 1.41 -18.45
CA HIS A 205 14.46 2.06 -17.17
C HIS A 205 13.23 2.94 -16.95
N PRO A 206 12.68 3.05 -15.73
CA PRO A 206 11.44 3.81 -15.50
C PRO A 206 11.50 5.25 -16.05
N GLY A 207 12.70 5.84 -16.07
CA GLY A 207 12.94 7.16 -16.63
C GLY A 207 12.88 8.24 -15.56
N GLU A 208 13.59 9.35 -15.81
CA GLU A 208 13.62 10.46 -14.86
C GLU A 208 12.22 11.04 -14.68
N GLY A 209 11.80 11.23 -13.43
CA GLY A 209 10.47 11.73 -13.10
C GLY A 209 9.38 10.67 -13.03
N ALA A 210 9.67 9.39 -13.28
CA ALA A 210 8.72 8.32 -12.97
C ALA A 210 8.54 8.15 -11.45
N ILE A 211 7.44 7.52 -11.03
CA ILE A 211 7.18 7.14 -9.63
C ILE A 211 8.41 6.42 -9.02
N GLY A 212 8.62 6.62 -7.73
CA GLY A 212 9.70 5.99 -6.96
C GLY A 212 9.42 6.09 -5.47
N ILE A 213 10.25 5.46 -4.65
CA ILE A 213 9.98 5.38 -3.20
C ILE A 213 9.87 6.76 -2.53
N THR A 214 10.61 7.75 -3.03
CA THR A 214 10.60 9.12 -2.51
C THR A 214 9.26 9.82 -2.73
N HIS A 215 8.53 9.48 -3.80
CA HIS A 215 7.16 9.97 -4.02
C HIS A 215 6.20 9.44 -2.94
N ILE A 216 6.43 8.22 -2.46
CA ILE A 216 5.63 7.59 -1.41
C ILE A 216 5.92 8.24 -0.06
N TYR A 217 7.18 8.57 0.22
CA TYR A 217 7.55 9.33 1.42
C TYR A 217 6.89 10.71 1.43
N ARG A 218 7.01 11.47 0.34
CA ARG A 218 6.36 12.78 0.19
C ARG A 218 4.85 12.70 0.39
N TYR A 219 4.21 11.67 -0.18
CA TYR A 219 2.80 11.43 0.05
C TYR A 219 2.49 11.22 1.53
N LEU A 220 3.23 10.34 2.22
CA LEU A 220 3.01 10.09 3.65
C LEU A 220 3.29 11.35 4.48
N GLU A 221 4.27 12.18 4.12
CA GLU A 221 4.48 13.49 4.74
C GLU A 221 3.28 14.43 4.55
N ASP A 222 2.71 14.50 3.34
CA ASP A 222 1.48 15.26 3.07
C ASP A 222 0.32 14.77 3.93
N VAL A 223 0.17 13.45 4.06
CA VAL A 223 -0.82 12.83 4.94
C VAL A 223 -0.59 13.23 6.39
N GLY A 224 0.65 13.19 6.88
CA GLY A 224 0.97 13.61 8.24
C GLY A 224 0.83 15.10 8.52
N ARG A 225 0.90 15.96 7.50
CA ARG A 225 0.55 17.38 7.64
C ARG A 225 -0.96 17.61 7.70
N ALA A 226 -1.69 16.99 6.77
CA ALA A 226 -3.11 17.28 6.56
C ALA A 226 -4.04 16.47 7.48
N ARG A 227 -3.69 15.22 7.77
CA ARG A 227 -4.55 14.20 8.41
C ARG A 227 -3.72 13.21 9.23
N LYS A 228 -3.21 13.72 10.35
CA LYS A 228 -2.39 12.96 11.31
C LYS A 228 -3.09 11.70 11.80
N GLY A 229 -2.34 10.61 11.91
CA GLY A 229 -2.82 9.38 12.54
C GLY A 229 -3.80 8.57 11.70
N THR A 230 -3.94 8.83 10.40
CA THR A 230 -4.94 8.15 9.56
C THR A 230 -4.43 6.90 8.87
N VAL A 231 -3.12 6.74 8.66
CA VAL A 231 -2.55 5.56 8.00
C VAL A 231 -2.53 4.40 9.00
N VAL A 232 -3.47 3.47 8.83
CA VAL A 232 -3.62 2.27 9.68
C VAL A 232 -2.84 1.08 9.13
N GLU A 233 -2.54 1.08 7.83
CA GLU A 233 -1.66 0.08 7.22
C GLU A 233 -0.82 0.70 6.10
N PHE A 234 0.46 0.33 6.05
CA PHE A 234 1.36 0.62 4.93
C PHE A 234 2.03 -0.67 4.49
N SER A 235 1.76 -1.13 3.26
CA SER A 235 2.36 -2.34 2.71
C SER A 235 3.13 -2.05 1.42
N ILE A 236 4.33 -2.62 1.31
CA ILE A 236 5.11 -2.66 0.06
C ILE A 236 5.16 -4.10 -0.45
N TRP A 237 4.82 -4.31 -1.71
CA TRP A 237 4.86 -5.61 -2.39
C TRP A 237 5.87 -5.53 -3.53
N SER A 238 7.01 -6.20 -3.36
CA SER A 238 8.14 -6.05 -4.26
C SER A 238 9.10 -7.23 -4.18
N HIS A 239 10.17 -7.22 -4.98
CA HIS A 239 11.39 -7.92 -4.59
C HIS A 239 12.03 -7.17 -3.42
N SER A 240 12.90 -7.81 -2.65
CA SER A 240 13.66 -7.09 -1.63
C SER A 240 15.15 -7.31 -1.84
N TRP A 241 15.87 -6.20 -1.81
CA TRP A 241 17.31 -6.19 -1.66
C TRP A 241 17.68 -6.01 -0.20
N VAL A 242 18.96 -6.20 0.12
CA VAL A 242 19.50 -5.89 1.44
C VAL A 242 19.31 -4.41 1.78
N GLU A 243 19.32 -3.54 0.76
CA GLU A 243 19.10 -2.12 0.98
C GLU A 243 17.62 -1.73 1.13
N GLY A 244 16.69 -2.61 0.76
CA GLY A 244 15.25 -2.36 0.86
C GLY A 244 14.45 -2.90 -0.34
N PRO A 245 13.16 -2.59 -0.40
CA PRO A 245 12.30 -2.85 -1.55
C PRO A 245 12.88 -2.44 -2.90
N ILE A 246 12.80 -3.35 -3.87
CA ILE A 246 13.12 -3.08 -5.29
C ILE A 246 11.82 -2.78 -6.03
N LEU A 247 11.61 -1.53 -6.44
CA LEU A 247 10.46 -1.07 -7.19
C LEU A 247 10.63 -1.25 -8.70
N PHE A 248 11.82 -0.93 -9.21
CA PHE A 248 12.19 -0.98 -10.62
C PHE A 248 13.57 -1.58 -10.88
N ASN A 249 14.27 -2.07 -9.84
CA ASN A 249 15.63 -2.61 -9.98
C ASN A 249 16.59 -1.55 -10.57
N THR A 250 16.41 -0.31 -10.13
CA THR A 250 17.26 0.82 -10.49
C THR A 250 18.54 0.77 -9.67
N ASN A 251 19.65 1.16 -10.28
CA ASN A 251 20.93 1.23 -9.60
C ASN A 251 21.32 2.68 -9.36
N GLN A 252 21.98 2.92 -8.24
CA GLN A 252 22.65 4.19 -7.99
C GLN A 252 23.82 4.36 -8.96
N ARG A 253 24.04 5.57 -9.46
CA ARG A 253 25.26 5.96 -10.19
C ARG A 253 26.45 6.02 -9.24
N ASP A 254 27.66 5.86 -9.77
CA ASP A 254 28.87 5.67 -8.95
C ASP A 254 29.15 6.79 -7.95
N ASP A 255 28.87 8.05 -8.31
CA ASP A 255 29.02 9.19 -7.39
C ASP A 255 28.14 9.07 -6.14
N TYR A 256 26.99 8.40 -6.25
CA TYR A 256 26.07 8.19 -5.14
C TYR A 256 26.32 6.86 -4.44
N ARG A 257 27.14 5.95 -4.97
CA ARG A 257 27.44 4.69 -4.28
C ARG A 257 28.36 4.94 -3.07
N TRP A 258 28.47 3.93 -2.22
CA TRP A 258 29.43 3.93 -1.12
C TRP A 258 30.85 4.24 -1.62
N GLY A 259 31.53 5.21 -0.97
CA GLY A 259 32.84 5.72 -1.38
C GLY A 259 32.79 6.80 -2.48
N GLY A 260 31.61 7.08 -3.04
CA GLY A 260 31.38 8.17 -3.99
C GLY A 260 31.26 9.54 -3.29
N LYS A 261 31.41 10.62 -4.06
CA LYS A 261 31.37 12.01 -3.55
C LYS A 261 30.01 12.40 -2.96
N LYS A 262 28.94 11.74 -3.38
CA LYS A 262 27.54 11.97 -3.01
C LYS A 262 26.94 10.74 -2.31
N GLN A 263 27.77 9.95 -1.64
CA GLN A 263 27.34 8.69 -1.02
C GLN A 263 26.20 8.87 0.00
N ASP A 264 26.06 10.04 0.62
CA ASP A 264 25.00 10.32 1.61
C ASP A 264 23.72 10.89 0.98
N GLU A 265 23.77 11.29 -0.29
CA GLU A 265 22.65 11.86 -1.04
C GLU A 265 21.86 10.77 -1.79
N ARG A 266 20.57 11.01 -2.00
CA ARG A 266 19.77 10.18 -2.89
C ARG A 266 20.13 10.46 -4.35
N ASP A 267 20.38 9.41 -5.13
CA ASP A 267 20.46 9.55 -6.59
C ASP A 267 19.05 9.86 -7.13
N PRO A 268 18.84 11.00 -7.84
CA PRO A 268 17.54 11.34 -8.41
C PRO A 268 16.97 10.31 -9.40
N GLN A 269 17.83 9.47 -9.99
CA GLN A 269 17.42 8.41 -10.94
C GLN A 269 17.24 7.04 -10.28
N ASP A 270 17.43 6.94 -8.96
CA ASP A 270 17.23 5.70 -8.23
C ASP A 270 15.84 5.69 -7.57
N HIS A 271 14.95 4.86 -8.11
CA HIS A 271 13.54 4.80 -7.73
C HIS A 271 13.28 3.79 -6.59
N ASP A 272 14.24 2.92 -6.30
CA ASP A 272 14.12 1.87 -5.27
C ASP A 272 14.35 2.40 -3.85
N ALA A 273 14.11 1.58 -2.83
CA ALA A 273 14.38 1.92 -1.43
C ALA A 273 15.85 1.69 -1.04
N ARG A 274 16.38 2.54 -0.14
CA ARG A 274 17.77 2.49 0.38
C ARG A 274 17.83 2.82 1.87
N PHE A 275 18.07 1.83 2.71
CA PHE A 275 18.06 2.00 4.17
C PHE A 275 19.07 3.02 4.72
N LEU A 276 20.27 3.13 4.14
CA LEU A 276 21.30 4.07 4.60
C LEU A 276 20.98 5.53 4.26
N LYS A 277 20.12 5.74 3.25
CA LYS A 277 19.90 7.06 2.65
C LYS A 277 18.55 7.62 2.97
N ASP A 278 17.52 6.79 2.83
CA ASP A 278 16.13 7.25 2.82
C ASP A 278 15.70 7.87 4.15
N PHE A 279 16.30 7.45 5.26
CA PHE A 279 15.88 7.84 6.61
C PHE A 279 16.88 8.76 7.32
N ASN A 280 17.74 9.47 6.59
CA ASN A 280 18.61 10.52 7.15
C ASN A 280 17.97 11.92 7.00
N ASP A 281 18.53 12.92 7.68
CA ASP A 281 17.91 14.26 7.74
C ASP A 281 18.00 15.00 6.41
N THR A 282 19.02 14.69 5.59
CA THR A 282 19.22 15.26 4.25
C THR A 282 18.12 14.81 3.28
N ASN A 283 17.83 13.50 3.24
CA ASN A 283 16.91 12.90 2.26
C ASN A 283 15.46 12.81 2.77
N MET A 284 15.23 12.95 4.08
CA MET A 284 13.89 13.01 4.70
C MET A 284 13.80 14.13 5.75
N PRO A 285 13.87 15.41 5.32
CA PRO A 285 13.82 16.55 6.25
C PRO A 285 12.48 16.68 6.98
N HIS A 286 11.38 16.15 6.40
CA HIS A 286 10.05 16.17 6.99
C HIS A 286 9.70 14.88 7.74
N ARG A 287 10.70 14.20 8.32
CA ARG A 287 10.52 12.93 9.06
C ARG A 287 9.42 12.99 10.12
N LYS A 288 9.25 14.13 10.79
CA LYS A 288 8.19 14.33 11.79
C LYS A 288 6.78 14.21 11.19
N ASP A 289 6.60 14.72 9.97
CA ASP A 289 5.33 14.69 9.26
C ASP A 289 5.11 13.26 8.72
N PHE A 290 6.14 12.64 8.13
CA PHE A 290 6.10 11.23 7.73
C PHE A 290 5.62 10.33 8.88
N LYS A 291 6.23 10.46 10.07
CA LYS A 291 5.81 9.73 11.28
C LYS A 291 4.37 10.05 11.68
N ALA A 292 3.98 11.32 11.63
CA ALA A 292 2.65 11.78 12.05
C ALA A 292 1.52 11.25 11.17
N ALA A 293 1.79 10.73 9.98
CA ALA A 293 0.79 10.10 9.11
C ALA A 293 0.18 8.83 9.72
N PHE A 294 0.98 8.08 10.48
CA PHE A 294 0.64 6.76 10.98
C PHE A 294 -0.24 6.82 12.23
N ALA A 295 -1.25 5.95 12.26
CA ALA A 295 -2.06 5.70 13.46
C ALA A 295 -1.18 5.20 14.63
N PRO A 296 -1.67 5.26 15.89
CA PRO A 296 -0.87 4.83 17.05
C PRO A 296 -0.37 3.39 17.02
N ASP A 297 -1.10 2.48 16.37
CA ASP A 297 -0.72 1.07 16.19
C ASP A 297 -0.90 0.68 14.71
N PRO A 298 0.02 1.12 13.82
CA PRO A 298 -0.11 0.88 12.40
C PRO A 298 0.41 -0.51 12.03
N PHE A 299 -0.24 -1.18 11.08
CA PHE A 299 0.30 -2.39 10.49
C PHE A 299 1.23 -2.05 9.32
N VAL A 300 2.54 -2.14 9.51
CA VAL A 300 3.51 -1.85 8.45
C VAL A 300 4.14 -3.15 7.95
N ARG A 301 4.06 -3.41 6.65
CA ARG A 301 4.60 -4.62 6.04
C ARG A 301 5.46 -4.32 4.82
N ILE A 302 6.63 -4.94 4.77
CA ILE A 302 7.47 -4.96 3.59
C ILE A 302 7.56 -6.40 3.13
N TRP A 303 6.99 -6.64 1.97
CA TRP A 303 6.90 -7.95 1.41
C TRP A 303 7.78 -8.03 0.16
N GLY A 304 8.81 -8.86 0.27
CA GLY A 304 9.74 -9.23 -0.79
C GLY A 304 10.83 -10.12 -0.23
N CYS A 305 11.62 -10.75 -1.11
CA CYS A 305 12.64 -11.70 -0.69
C CYS A 305 14.04 -11.18 -0.99
N LEU A 306 14.86 -11.06 0.05
CA LEU A 306 16.32 -11.05 -0.09
C LEU A 306 16.83 -12.49 -0.22
N VAL A 307 16.90 -13.05 -1.43
CA VAL A 307 17.60 -14.34 -1.63
C VAL A 307 19.08 -14.06 -1.79
N MET A 308 19.85 -14.20 -0.71
CA MET A 308 21.30 -14.22 -0.82
C MET A 308 21.79 -15.65 -0.62
N PRO A 309 22.20 -16.36 -1.71
CA PRO A 309 22.68 -17.72 -1.61
C PRO A 309 23.81 -17.90 -0.59
N ILE A 310 24.68 -16.89 -0.45
CA ILE A 310 25.77 -16.89 0.54
C ILE A 310 25.24 -16.94 1.97
N TYR A 311 24.31 -16.05 2.34
CA TYR A 311 23.69 -16.05 3.67
C TYR A 311 22.95 -17.36 3.94
N ARG A 312 22.21 -17.85 2.95
CA ARG A 312 21.51 -19.14 3.04
C ARG A 312 22.48 -20.30 3.31
N LYS A 313 23.62 -20.34 2.61
CA LYS A 313 24.65 -21.37 2.82
C LYS A 313 25.27 -21.24 4.21
N ALA A 314 25.65 -20.03 4.63
CA ALA A 314 26.23 -19.76 5.94
C ALA A 314 25.30 -20.16 7.10
N ILE A 315 24.02 -19.75 7.04
CA ILE A 315 22.99 -20.13 8.00
C ILE A 315 22.81 -21.65 8.04
N ASN A 316 22.75 -22.31 6.86
CA ASN A 316 22.58 -23.75 6.80
C ASN A 316 23.78 -24.53 7.36
N ARG A 317 25.02 -24.02 7.21
CA ARG A 317 26.20 -24.62 7.86
C ARG A 317 26.19 -24.35 9.36
N ALA A 318 25.91 -23.13 9.78
CA ALA A 318 25.77 -22.76 11.19
C ALA A 318 24.75 -23.65 11.91
N ARG A 319 23.59 -23.89 11.29
CA ARG A 319 22.53 -24.77 11.80
C ARG A 319 22.97 -26.22 11.97
N LYS A 320 23.88 -26.71 11.13
CA LYS A 320 24.38 -28.10 11.17
C LYS A 320 25.56 -28.27 12.11
N ALA A 321 26.15 -27.19 12.62
CA ALA A 321 27.25 -27.25 13.56
C ALA A 321 26.79 -27.77 14.93
N ARG A 322 27.69 -28.46 15.64
CA ARG A 322 27.44 -29.05 16.96
C ARG A 322 27.76 -28.10 18.10
N ARG A 323 28.58 -27.07 17.85
CA ARG A 323 29.04 -26.07 18.84
C ARG A 323 29.16 -24.72 18.18
N ASP A 324 28.97 -23.67 18.98
CA ASP A 324 28.95 -22.29 18.51
C ASP A 324 30.28 -21.76 17.96
N THR A 325 31.38 -22.37 18.37
CA THR A 325 32.74 -22.04 17.95
C THR A 325 33.27 -22.98 16.86
N GLN A 326 32.46 -23.95 16.41
CA GLN A 326 32.88 -24.89 15.38
C GLN A 326 33.16 -24.15 14.06
N LEU A 327 34.29 -24.44 13.42
CA LEU A 327 34.59 -23.92 12.09
C LEU A 327 33.55 -24.41 11.06
N LEU A 328 32.96 -23.46 10.33
CA LEU A 328 31.96 -23.74 9.28
C LEU A 328 32.60 -24.01 7.92
N ARG A 329 33.88 -23.68 7.75
CA ARG A 329 34.63 -23.80 6.50
C ARG A 329 33.94 -23.03 5.38
N LEU A 330 33.49 -21.81 5.67
CA LEU A 330 33.01 -20.87 4.66
C LEU A 330 34.17 -20.53 3.69
N THR A 331 33.89 -20.48 2.39
CA THR A 331 34.84 -19.95 1.40
C THR A 331 35.07 -18.46 1.63
N ASP A 332 36.13 -17.88 1.08
CA ASP A 332 36.35 -16.43 1.23
C ASP A 332 35.22 -15.59 0.60
N GLU A 333 34.65 -16.06 -0.51
CA GLU A 333 33.42 -15.49 -1.11
C GLU A 333 32.24 -15.58 -0.14
N GLU A 334 32.02 -16.72 0.51
CA GLU A 334 30.96 -16.88 1.50
C GLU A 334 31.21 -16.05 2.77
N ARG A 335 32.48 -15.76 3.07
CA ARG A 335 32.90 -14.93 4.19
C ARG A 335 32.80 -13.44 3.88
N GLN A 336 32.83 -13.02 2.62
CA GLN A 336 32.88 -11.60 2.27
C GLN A 336 31.57 -10.84 2.49
N GLY A 337 30.48 -11.51 2.87
CA GLY A 337 29.21 -10.81 3.13
C GLY A 337 28.73 -10.00 1.93
N TYR A 338 27.66 -9.23 2.12
CA TYR A 338 27.26 -8.23 1.13
C TYR A 338 27.84 -6.85 1.46
N PHE A 339 27.83 -6.52 2.75
CA PHE A 339 28.52 -5.34 3.21
C PHE A 339 29.99 -5.72 3.27
N ASN A 340 30.80 -5.20 2.34
CA ASN A 340 32.28 -5.25 2.35
C ASN A 340 32.92 -4.72 3.66
N LEU A 341 32.12 -4.47 4.69
CA LEU A 341 32.45 -3.88 5.96
C LEU A 341 33.07 -4.91 6.89
N ARG A 342 32.68 -6.20 6.86
CA ARG A 342 33.24 -7.25 7.74
C ARG A 342 33.18 -8.65 7.13
N ARG A 343 34.25 -9.44 7.32
CA ARG A 343 34.22 -10.89 7.02
C ARG A 343 33.38 -11.62 8.07
N PHE A 344 32.51 -12.54 7.65
CA PHE A 344 31.88 -13.49 8.56
C PHE A 344 32.96 -14.20 9.39
N PRO A 345 32.87 -14.19 10.74
CA PRO A 345 33.63 -15.15 11.51
C PRO A 345 33.12 -16.54 11.14
N ASP A 346 34.04 -17.45 10.83
CA ASP A 346 33.76 -18.79 10.28
C ASP A 346 33.21 -19.75 11.34
N THR A 347 32.27 -19.30 12.16
CA THR A 347 31.68 -20.02 13.28
C THR A 347 30.18 -19.73 13.35
N PRO A 348 29.35 -20.62 13.92
CA PRO A 348 27.94 -20.32 14.12
C PRO A 348 27.71 -19.02 14.88
N ILE A 349 28.44 -18.76 15.97
CA ILE A 349 28.27 -17.51 16.74
C ILE A 349 28.59 -16.28 15.89
N GLY A 350 29.63 -16.34 15.07
CA GLY A 350 29.99 -15.26 14.16
C GLY A 350 28.93 -14.98 13.10
N VAL A 351 28.37 -16.04 12.50
CA VAL A 351 27.24 -15.92 11.56
C VAL A 351 26.04 -15.27 12.26
N ARG A 352 25.74 -15.65 13.50
CA ARG A 352 24.64 -15.05 14.27
C ARG A 352 24.87 -13.58 14.60
N GLU A 353 26.07 -13.23 15.05
CA GLU A 353 26.44 -11.84 15.36
C GLU A 353 26.40 -10.96 14.12
N LEU A 354 26.94 -11.42 12.99
CA LEU A 354 26.87 -10.67 11.74
C LEU A 354 25.42 -10.50 11.26
N LEU A 355 24.58 -11.54 11.34
CA LEU A 355 23.16 -11.41 11.01
C LEU A 355 22.42 -10.44 11.95
N LYS A 356 22.82 -10.35 13.21
CA LYS A 356 22.27 -9.36 14.18
C LYS A 356 22.78 -7.95 13.92
N GLU A 357 24.02 -7.77 13.52
CA GLU A 357 24.57 -6.44 13.26
C GLU A 357 24.20 -5.97 11.85
N GLU A 358 24.53 -6.74 10.82
CA GLU A 358 24.29 -6.37 9.43
C GLU A 358 22.89 -6.75 8.96
N GLY A 359 22.45 -7.99 9.18
CA GLY A 359 21.14 -8.44 8.71
C GLY A 359 19.95 -7.74 9.38
N TYR A 360 20.12 -7.34 10.64
CA TYR A 360 19.07 -6.71 11.45
C TYR A 360 19.22 -5.18 11.52
N ARG A 361 20.39 -4.61 11.84
CA ARG A 361 20.54 -3.13 11.97
C ARG A 361 20.74 -2.45 10.62
N ALA A 362 21.43 -3.10 9.69
CA ALA A 362 21.64 -2.60 8.34
C ALA A 362 20.50 -3.04 7.40
N ASN A 363 19.25 -2.89 7.87
CA ASN A 363 18.04 -3.32 7.18
C ASN A 363 17.05 -2.16 7.07
N TYR A 364 16.46 -2.02 5.89
CA TYR A 364 15.41 -1.03 5.62
C TYR A 364 14.23 -1.11 6.59
N MET A 365 13.77 -2.30 6.93
CA MET A 365 12.67 -2.51 7.87
C MET A 365 12.98 -1.96 9.26
N TYR A 366 14.21 -2.18 9.73
CA TYR A 366 14.65 -1.67 11.01
C TYR A 366 14.69 -0.14 11.02
N GLN A 367 15.27 0.48 9.98
CA GLN A 367 15.30 1.93 9.88
C GLN A 367 13.89 2.52 9.77
N LEU A 368 13.00 1.91 8.98
CA LEU A 368 11.60 2.32 8.89
C LEU A 368 10.89 2.19 10.25
N SER A 369 11.13 1.11 11.00
CA SER A 369 10.56 0.92 12.34
C SER A 369 11.01 1.98 13.33
N LYS A 370 12.28 2.41 13.27
CA LYS A 370 12.81 3.51 14.08
C LYS A 370 12.15 4.85 13.75
N VAL A 371 11.95 5.12 12.46
CA VAL A 371 11.32 6.37 12.01
C VAL A 371 9.85 6.42 12.43
N ILE A 372 9.09 5.36 12.18
CA ILE A 372 7.65 5.31 12.50
C ILE A 372 7.42 5.15 14.01
N GLY A 373 8.32 4.45 14.71
CA GLY A 373 8.12 4.04 16.10
C GLY A 373 7.10 2.91 16.24
N ALA A 374 6.94 2.09 15.20
CA ALA A 374 6.02 0.97 15.17
C ALA A 374 6.67 -0.28 14.55
N PRO A 375 6.16 -1.48 14.86
CA PRO A 375 6.71 -2.70 14.29
C PRO A 375 6.58 -2.75 12.77
N VAL A 376 7.67 -3.15 12.09
CA VAL A 376 7.67 -3.43 10.65
C VAL A 376 7.81 -4.93 10.43
N TRP A 377 6.90 -5.49 9.63
CA TRP A 377 6.77 -6.91 9.34
C TRP A 377 7.29 -7.24 7.95
N GLY A 378 7.94 -8.38 7.76
CA GLY A 378 8.46 -8.77 6.46
C GLY A 378 9.10 -10.15 6.46
N SER A 379 9.47 -10.60 5.25
CA SER A 379 10.16 -11.88 5.09
C SER A 379 11.58 -11.79 5.65
N PRO A 380 12.07 -12.83 6.34
CA PRO A 380 13.44 -12.84 6.82
C PRO A 380 14.46 -12.73 5.66
N PRO A 381 15.54 -11.95 5.82
CA PRO A 381 16.60 -11.91 4.82
C PRO A 381 17.27 -13.28 4.67
N GLY A 382 17.59 -13.65 3.43
CA GLY A 382 18.36 -14.86 3.11
C GLY A 382 17.55 -16.14 2.94
N THR A 383 16.25 -16.18 3.23
CA THR A 383 15.50 -17.44 3.29
C THR A 383 14.88 -17.90 1.97
N GLY A 384 14.69 -17.02 0.98
CA GLY A 384 13.89 -17.38 -0.19
C GLY A 384 12.40 -17.42 0.16
N SER A 385 11.65 -16.44 -0.31
CA SER A 385 10.19 -16.55 -0.42
C SER A 385 9.92 -17.24 -1.74
N ASP A 386 9.38 -18.46 -1.70
CA ASP A 386 9.17 -19.29 -2.88
C ASP A 386 7.74 -19.13 -3.43
N TYR A 387 7.60 -19.13 -4.76
CA TYR A 387 6.30 -19.11 -5.44
C TYR A 387 5.78 -20.55 -5.55
N LEU A 388 4.55 -20.83 -5.09
CA LEU A 388 3.89 -22.10 -5.42
C LEU A 388 2.93 -21.91 -6.59
N ILE A 389 3.11 -22.72 -7.64
CA ILE A 389 2.23 -22.76 -8.81
C ILE A 389 0.91 -23.44 -8.42
N SER A 390 -0.22 -22.74 -8.55
CA SER A 390 -1.56 -23.37 -8.50
C SER A 390 -2.38 -23.03 -9.76
N GLY A 391 -2.29 -23.89 -10.79
CA GLY A 391 -3.04 -23.72 -12.04
C GLY A 391 -2.68 -22.44 -12.83
N ARG A 392 -3.65 -21.83 -13.53
CA ARG A 392 -3.47 -20.65 -14.40
C ARG A 392 -3.35 -19.29 -13.67
N ARG A 393 -3.06 -19.26 -12.36
CA ARG A 393 -2.91 -18.03 -11.58
C ARG A 393 -1.79 -18.16 -10.56
N TYR A 394 -0.94 -17.14 -10.50
CA TYR A 394 0.11 -17.01 -9.49
C TYR A 394 -0.50 -16.54 -8.17
N TRP A 395 -0.23 -17.28 -7.09
CA TRP A 395 -0.52 -16.88 -5.72
C TRP A 395 0.74 -17.11 -4.90
N MET A 396 0.99 -16.24 -3.92
CA MET A 396 2.10 -16.42 -3.00
C MET A 396 1.67 -17.33 -1.87
N TYR A 397 2.46 -18.37 -1.60
CA TYR A 397 2.33 -19.17 -0.39
C TYR A 397 3.42 -18.74 0.60
N VAL A 398 3.01 -18.10 1.69
CA VAL A 398 3.78 -18.10 2.94
C VAL A 398 3.11 -19.17 3.81
N PRO A 399 3.81 -20.21 4.28
CA PRO A 399 3.16 -21.29 5.03
C PRO A 399 2.45 -20.77 6.29
N GLU A 400 1.13 -20.65 6.22
CA GLU A 400 0.23 -20.72 7.38
C GLU A 400 0.16 -22.19 7.83
N TYR A 401 0.46 -22.49 9.09
CA TYR A 401 -0.16 -23.60 9.86
C TYR A 401 0.40 -23.58 11.31
N GLU A 402 -0.36 -23.69 12.41
CA GLU A 402 -1.71 -24.22 12.69
C GLU A 402 -2.56 -23.30 13.58
N MET A 403 -3.70 -22.85 13.06
CA MET A 403 -4.98 -22.90 13.76
C MET A 403 -5.64 -24.24 13.37
N LYS A 404 -6.00 -25.08 14.34
CA LYS A 404 -6.65 -26.37 14.09
C LYS A 404 -8.15 -26.18 13.83
N LEU A 405 -8.63 -26.59 12.66
CA LEU A 405 -9.99 -27.14 12.47
C LEU A 405 -9.91 -28.39 11.56
N ARG A 406 -10.79 -29.35 11.86
CA ARG A 406 -10.57 -30.81 11.73
C ARG A 406 -10.57 -31.41 10.31
N ARG A 407 -9.76 -32.47 10.22
CA ARG A 407 -9.84 -33.74 9.44
C ARG A 407 -9.94 -33.69 7.91
N GLU A 408 -8.82 -34.17 7.34
CA GLU A 408 -8.73 -35.09 6.19
C GLU A 408 -8.72 -34.49 4.77
N GLN A 409 -7.57 -33.91 4.39
CA GLN A 409 -6.94 -34.21 3.09
C GLN A 409 -5.44 -33.85 3.13
N ARG A 410 -4.58 -34.81 2.78
CA ARG A 410 -3.11 -34.67 2.76
C ARG A 410 -2.66 -34.08 1.43
N VAL A 411 -1.93 -32.95 1.46
CA VAL A 411 -1.03 -32.55 0.37
C VAL A 411 0.42 -32.69 0.86
N LYS A 412 1.23 -33.48 0.14
CA LYS A 412 2.65 -33.68 0.42
C LYS A 412 3.46 -32.47 -0.04
N VAL A 413 3.70 -31.53 0.86
CA VAL A 413 4.81 -30.55 0.78
C VAL A 413 5.57 -30.55 2.11
N LYS A 414 6.08 -31.73 2.50
CA LYS A 414 6.92 -31.90 3.69
C LYS A 414 8.38 -32.01 3.26
N LYS A 415 9.19 -30.96 3.43
CA LYS A 415 10.48 -31.07 4.19
C LYS A 415 11.40 -29.84 4.30
N TYR A 416 11.21 -28.71 3.61
CA TYR A 416 12.34 -27.77 3.49
C TYR A 416 12.44 -26.60 4.48
N PHE A 417 11.36 -26.11 5.12
CA PHE A 417 11.42 -24.86 5.91
C PHE A 417 11.34 -25.00 7.44
N TYR A 418 10.97 -26.16 7.97
CA TYR A 418 10.68 -26.37 9.41
C TYR A 418 11.93 -26.37 10.33
N ASN A 419 13.14 -26.49 9.77
CA ASN A 419 14.37 -26.64 10.55
C ASN A 419 15.11 -25.32 10.81
N GLU A 420 14.89 -24.28 10.00
CA GLU A 420 15.63 -23.01 10.06
C GLU A 420 15.02 -22.07 11.11
N LEU A 421 13.69 -21.96 11.17
CA LEU A 421 13.00 -21.12 12.16
C LEU A 421 13.08 -21.64 13.61
N ASN A 422 13.08 -22.96 13.81
CA ASN A 422 13.28 -23.54 15.14
C ASN A 422 14.72 -23.29 15.66
N TYR A 423 15.71 -23.19 14.77
CA TYR A 423 17.07 -22.83 15.14
C TYR A 423 17.17 -21.34 15.51
N LEU A 424 16.55 -20.44 14.73
CA LEU A 424 16.51 -19.00 15.03
C LEU A 424 15.82 -18.73 16.39
N LYS A 425 14.69 -19.41 16.68
CA LYS A 425 14.00 -19.32 17.97
C LYS A 425 14.85 -19.85 19.13
N LYS A 426 15.44 -21.04 18.98
CA LYS A 426 16.14 -21.75 20.07
C LYS A 426 17.55 -21.23 20.35
N HIS A 427 18.25 -20.69 19.34
CA HIS A 427 19.69 -20.38 19.44
C HIS A 427 20.06 -18.91 19.14
N MET A 428 19.16 -18.08 18.59
CA MET A 428 19.43 -16.64 18.34
C MET A 428 18.76 -15.68 19.32
N GLY A 429 17.82 -16.16 20.15
CA GLY A 429 17.03 -15.31 21.04
C GLY A 429 16.01 -14.42 20.31
N TRP A 430 15.66 -14.77 19.07
CA TRP A 430 14.70 -14.02 18.27
C TRP A 430 13.27 -14.46 18.63
N THR A 431 12.48 -13.55 19.18
CA THR A 431 11.04 -13.74 19.38
C THR A 431 10.30 -13.46 18.09
N PHE A 432 9.97 -14.50 17.34
CA PHE A 432 8.95 -14.41 16.30
C PHE A 432 7.59 -14.48 16.99
N SER A 433 6.65 -13.60 16.62
CA SER A 433 5.24 -13.84 16.97
C SER A 433 4.77 -15.17 16.35
N SER A 434 3.62 -15.68 16.81
CA SER A 434 2.96 -16.85 16.20
C SER A 434 2.75 -16.73 14.70
N ASP A 435 2.82 -15.51 14.16
CA ASP A 435 2.79 -15.20 12.74
C ASP A 435 4.23 -15.07 12.20
N TRP A 436 4.52 -15.78 11.10
CA TRP A 436 5.83 -16.09 10.50
C TRP A 436 6.62 -14.90 9.92
N TYR A 437 6.48 -13.72 10.50
CA TYR A 437 7.15 -12.50 10.09
C TYR A 437 8.29 -12.15 11.06
N LEU A 438 9.37 -11.56 10.55
CA LEU A 438 10.28 -10.83 11.43
C LEU A 438 9.57 -9.57 11.91
N LYS A 439 9.47 -9.43 13.23
CA LYS A 439 9.00 -8.22 13.89
C LYS A 439 10.22 -7.39 14.27
N TYR A 440 10.39 -6.22 13.66
CA TYR A 440 11.38 -5.24 14.09
C TYR A 440 10.69 -4.21 14.96
N SER A 441 11.10 -4.08 16.22
CA SER A 441 10.69 -2.98 17.11
C SER A 441 11.92 -2.16 17.49
N ALA A 442 11.77 -0.84 17.46
CA ALA A 442 12.77 0.10 17.90
C ALA A 442 12.91 0.13 19.42
#